data_AF-A0A2E0TPM2-F1
#
_entry.id   AF-A0A2E0TPM2-F1
#
_cell.length_a   1.000
_cell.length_b   1.000
_cell.length_c   1.000
_cell.angle_alpha   90.00
_cell.angle_beta   90.00
_cell.angle_gamma   90.00
#
_symmetry.space_group_name_H-M   'P 1'
#
loop_
_entity.id
_entity.type
_entity.pdbx_description
1 polymer ?
#
loop_
_entity_poly.entity_id
_entity_poly.type
_entity_poly.pdbx_seq_one_letter_code
_entity_poly.pdbx_strand_id
1 'polypeptide(L)'
;MAKVRLPRRKKKRRTGRVGAPPGALEIDPNAPKPVLRAIAYGPDELEEHEVTDLAQLDALEERFEVLWLDVVGLGDAAVLQRLGERYALHPLALEDVIHVHQRPKLERYAKNHFLVMRMMRRPKDGLDAEQLSLFLCEGGVVVSFQEREGDVFEPVRDRLRRRSGRIRQRGADYLAYALVDAVVDAVFPVLESIGDELEELEGQVLEDPTTESLQRIQGFKRELAQIRRMLWPLREALNQLQREEPGRFTEDTLVYLRDCVDHTVQLVDLVESHREIGNGLMDLYMTGVSNRMNEIMKLLTIISTIFIPLSFLAGLYGMNFDTGSPWNMPELGWRYGYPFTIGLMVAIGAGMLSYFRRKRWL
;
A
#
# COMPACT_ATOMS: atom_id res chain seq x y z
N MET A 1 11.24 15.86 -19.90
CA MET A 1 11.23 14.72 -18.97
C MET A 1 11.31 15.23 -17.54
N ALA A 2 10.16 15.42 -16.89
CA ALA A 2 10.12 15.78 -15.48
C ALA A 2 10.46 14.53 -14.65
N LYS A 3 11.53 14.57 -13.85
CA LYS A 3 11.84 13.51 -12.89
C LYS A 3 10.69 13.44 -11.88
N VAL A 4 9.85 12.43 -11.97
CA VAL A 4 8.91 12.05 -10.91
C VAL A 4 9.75 11.68 -9.69
N ARG A 5 9.97 12.66 -8.80
CA ARG A 5 10.61 12.42 -7.51
C ARG A 5 9.58 11.69 -6.66
N LEU A 6 9.76 10.38 -6.48
CA LEU A 6 9.07 9.64 -5.44
C LEU A 6 9.18 10.44 -4.13
N PRO A 7 8.06 10.76 -3.45
CA PRO A 7 8.10 11.55 -2.24
C PRO A 7 8.99 10.83 -1.22
N ARG A 8 10.07 11.52 -0.78
CA ARG A 8 10.91 11.03 0.32
C ARG A 8 10.03 10.99 1.57
N ARG A 9 9.56 9.79 1.93
CA ARG A 9 8.83 9.54 3.18
C ARG A 9 9.68 10.13 4.32
N LYS A 10 9.16 11.15 5.03
CA LYS A 10 9.79 11.63 6.27
C LYS A 10 9.96 10.38 7.15
N LYS A 11 11.20 10.01 7.49
CA LYS A 11 11.46 8.97 8.50
C LYS A 11 10.81 9.45 9.79
N LYS A 12 9.61 8.95 10.10
CA LYS A 12 8.98 9.16 11.40
C LYS A 12 9.92 8.54 12.43
N ARG A 13 10.46 9.38 13.31
CA ARG A 13 11.39 8.96 14.37
C ARG A 13 10.62 8.06 15.32
N ARG A 14 11.24 6.96 15.78
CA ARG A 14 10.77 6.29 17.00
C ARG A 14 10.78 7.35 18.12
N THR A 15 9.61 7.69 18.63
CA THR A 15 9.45 8.33 19.93
C THR A 15 9.71 7.24 20.97
N GLY A 16 10.44 7.54 22.03
CA GLY A 16 10.97 6.55 22.97
C GLY A 16 12.48 6.63 23.06
N ARG A 17 13.00 7.26 24.12
CA ARG A 17 14.41 7.20 24.48
C ARG A 17 14.79 5.76 24.84
N VAL A 18 15.88 5.26 24.26
CA VAL A 18 16.46 3.98 24.66
C VAL A 18 16.84 4.07 26.14
N GLY A 19 16.24 3.22 26.98
CA GLY A 19 16.47 3.19 28.43
C GLY A 19 15.44 3.95 29.29
N ALA A 20 14.34 4.44 28.72
CA ALA A 20 13.22 4.95 29.50
C ALA A 20 12.60 3.84 30.39
N PRO A 21 12.10 4.17 31.59
CA PRO A 21 11.40 3.20 32.42
C PRO A 21 10.10 2.75 31.73
N PRO A 22 9.70 1.47 31.85
CA PRO A 22 8.44 0.98 31.30
C PRO A 22 7.25 1.80 31.82
N GLY A 23 6.33 2.18 30.93
CA GLY A 23 5.16 3.00 31.23
C GLY A 23 5.40 4.52 31.15
N ALA A 24 6.58 4.98 30.73
CA ALA A 24 6.84 6.40 30.54
C ALA A 24 6.11 6.97 29.31
N LEU A 25 5.30 8.01 29.51
CA LEU A 25 4.52 8.66 28.45
C LEU A 25 5.33 9.76 27.75
N GLU A 26 6.13 9.40 26.75
CA GLU A 26 6.91 10.35 25.94
C GLU A 26 6.16 10.82 24.67
N ILE A 27 5.56 12.00 24.74
CA ILE A 27 4.74 12.59 23.66
C ILE A 27 5.59 13.11 22.49
N ASP A 28 5.14 12.89 21.25
CA ASP A 28 5.70 13.59 20.08
C ASP A 28 5.33 15.08 20.14
N PRO A 29 6.29 16.02 20.16
CA PRO A 29 6.00 17.45 20.19
C PRO A 29 5.13 17.96 19.02
N ASN A 30 5.04 17.20 17.92
CA ASN A 30 4.21 17.55 16.77
C ASN A 30 2.83 16.87 16.78
N ALA A 31 2.52 16.04 17.77
CA ALA A 31 1.21 15.41 17.87
C ALA A 31 0.14 16.45 18.21
N PRO A 32 -1.05 16.39 17.58
CA PRO A 32 -2.13 17.31 17.89
C PRO A 32 -2.65 17.07 19.31
N LYS A 33 -3.12 18.14 19.96
CA LYS A 33 -3.74 18.04 21.29
C LYS A 33 -4.98 17.14 21.21
N PRO A 34 -5.24 16.34 22.26
CA PRO A 34 -6.39 15.45 22.29
C PRO A 34 -7.70 16.25 22.29
N VAL A 35 -8.61 15.87 21.40
CA VAL A 35 -10.02 16.26 21.40
C VAL A 35 -10.82 15.03 21.79
N LEU A 36 -11.62 15.14 22.85
CA LEU A 36 -12.40 14.04 23.40
C LEU A 36 -13.85 14.20 22.96
N ARG A 37 -14.42 13.17 22.35
CA ARG A 37 -15.83 13.11 21.98
C ARG A 37 -16.47 11.90 22.65
N ALA A 38 -17.49 12.13 23.44
CA ALA A 38 -18.26 11.09 24.09
C ALA A 38 -19.55 10.84 23.31
N ILE A 39 -19.83 9.57 23.00
CA ILE A 39 -21.13 9.11 22.51
C ILE A 39 -21.67 8.12 23.53
N ALA A 40 -22.64 8.55 24.33
CA ALA A 40 -23.28 7.72 25.33
C ALA A 40 -24.66 7.29 24.82
N TYR A 41 -25.02 6.02 24.95
CA TYR A 41 -26.27 5.53 24.41
C TYR A 41 -26.86 4.36 25.19
N GLY A 42 -28.18 4.24 25.06
CA GLY A 42 -28.95 3.05 25.36
C GLY A 42 -29.94 2.74 24.21
N PRO A 43 -30.88 1.81 24.43
CA PRO A 43 -31.84 1.40 23.41
C PRO A 43 -32.65 2.57 22.81
N ASP A 44 -33.06 3.53 23.65
CA ASP A 44 -34.02 4.58 23.27
C ASP A 44 -33.42 5.99 23.13
N GLU A 45 -32.40 6.30 23.94
CA GLU A 45 -31.70 7.59 23.97
C GLU A 45 -30.20 7.51 23.63
N LEU A 46 -29.67 8.56 23.01
CA LEU A 46 -28.27 8.73 22.65
C LEU A 46 -27.89 10.20 22.83
N GLU A 47 -26.71 10.44 23.35
CA GLU A 47 -26.12 11.77 23.51
C GLU A 47 -24.69 11.81 22.97
N GLU A 48 -24.36 12.91 22.29
CA GLU A 48 -23.02 13.20 21.77
C GLU A 48 -22.51 14.50 22.39
N HIS A 49 -21.33 14.46 23.01
CA HIS A 49 -20.73 15.59 23.70
C HIS A 49 -19.25 15.73 23.35
N GLU A 50 -18.78 16.96 23.15
CA GLU A 50 -17.35 17.25 23.20
C GLU A 50 -16.95 17.46 24.66
N VAL A 51 -15.99 16.66 25.12
CA VAL A 51 -15.63 16.56 26.54
C VAL A 51 -14.46 17.49 26.83
N THR A 52 -14.74 18.55 27.58
CA THR A 52 -13.71 19.50 28.04
C THR A 52 -13.22 19.19 29.45
N ASP A 53 -14.07 18.53 30.26
CA ASP A 53 -13.74 18.09 31.61
C ASP A 53 -14.17 16.62 31.80
N LEU A 54 -13.26 15.80 32.33
CA LEU A 54 -13.51 14.37 32.54
C LEU A 54 -14.62 14.11 33.57
N ALA A 55 -14.93 15.07 34.44
CA ALA A 55 -16.07 14.97 35.35
C ALA A 55 -17.43 14.91 34.61
N GLN A 56 -17.50 15.40 33.36
CA GLN A 56 -18.71 15.30 32.53
C GLN A 56 -19.06 13.84 32.19
N LEU A 57 -18.08 12.94 32.24
CA LEU A 57 -18.25 11.53 31.94
C LEU A 57 -19.01 10.79 33.05
N ASP A 58 -18.93 11.25 34.31
CA ASP A 58 -19.63 10.63 35.44
C ASP A 58 -21.15 10.58 35.19
N ALA A 59 -21.73 11.71 34.78
CA ALA A 59 -23.17 11.81 34.51
C ALA A 59 -23.62 10.96 33.30
N LEU A 60 -22.73 10.74 32.32
CA LEU A 60 -23.02 9.89 31.17
C LEU A 60 -22.95 8.41 31.52
N GLU A 61 -21.93 8.00 32.29
CA GLU A 61 -21.73 6.63 32.77
C GLU A 61 -22.83 6.19 33.74
N GLU A 62 -23.40 7.10 34.53
CA GLU A 62 -24.54 6.79 35.40
C GLU A 62 -25.87 6.62 34.65
N ARG A 63 -26.03 7.32 33.52
CA ARG A 63 -27.30 7.38 32.77
C ARG A 63 -27.39 6.36 31.63
N PHE A 64 -26.27 6.00 31.02
CA PHE A 64 -26.23 5.17 29.81
C PHE A 64 -25.48 3.87 30.04
N GLU A 65 -25.96 2.79 29.42
CA GLU A 65 -25.34 1.47 29.51
C GLU A 65 -24.02 1.37 28.73
N VAL A 66 -23.88 2.18 27.66
CA VAL A 66 -22.68 2.19 26.83
C VAL A 66 -22.17 3.61 26.64
N LEU A 67 -20.87 3.80 26.87
CA LEU A 67 -20.15 5.03 26.58
C LEU A 67 -19.00 4.73 25.60
N TRP A 68 -19.01 5.39 24.45
CA TRP A 68 -17.87 5.46 23.56
C TRP A 68 -17.14 6.79 23.76
N LEU A 69 -15.90 6.73 24.24
CA LEU A 69 -15.02 7.88 24.31
C LEU A 69 -14.00 7.83 23.16
N ASP A 70 -14.16 8.72 22.18
CA ASP A 70 -13.28 8.86 21.04
C ASP A 70 -12.28 10.00 21.26
N VAL A 71 -11.00 9.64 21.42
CA VAL A 71 -9.90 10.54 21.71
C VAL A 71 -9.07 10.73 20.44
N VAL A 72 -9.16 11.92 19.84
CA VAL A 72 -8.44 12.24 18.61
C VAL A 72 -7.27 13.16 18.92
N GLY A 73 -6.05 12.69 18.68
CA GLY A 73 -4.81 13.38 18.97
C GLY A 73 -4.17 12.92 20.27
N LEU A 74 -2.84 12.80 20.25
CA LEU A 74 -2.05 12.18 21.33
C LEU A 74 -1.05 13.16 21.96
N GLY A 75 -1.23 14.47 21.75
CA GLY A 75 -0.28 15.53 22.07
C GLY A 75 -0.27 16.01 23.53
N ASP A 76 -0.89 15.30 24.47
CA ASP A 76 -0.96 15.70 25.88
C ASP A 76 -0.92 14.50 26.84
N ALA A 77 0.25 14.26 27.46
CA ALA A 77 0.44 13.16 28.40
C ALA A 77 -0.45 13.26 29.63
N ALA A 78 -0.75 14.47 30.12
CA ALA A 78 -1.52 14.64 31.34
C ALA A 78 -2.99 14.25 31.13
N VAL A 79 -3.54 14.54 29.94
CA VAL A 79 -4.89 14.07 29.58
C VAL A 79 -4.91 12.55 29.45
N LEU A 80 -3.95 11.96 28.72
CA LEU A 80 -3.87 10.50 28.54
C LEU A 80 -3.66 9.76 29.87
N GLN A 81 -2.84 10.30 30.77
CA GLN A 81 -2.62 9.74 32.10
C GLN A 81 -3.90 9.79 32.95
N ARG A 82 -4.63 10.91 32.95
CA ARG A 82 -5.91 11.03 33.67
C ARG A 82 -6.97 10.03 33.15
N LEU A 83 -7.04 9.84 31.83
CA LEU A 83 -7.89 8.80 31.23
C LEU A 83 -7.43 7.40 31.64
N GLY A 84 -6.12 7.19 31.69
CA GLY A 84 -5.49 5.98 32.18
C GLY A 84 -5.89 5.62 33.61
N GLU A 85 -5.81 6.60 34.51
CA GLU A 85 -6.19 6.44 35.92
C GLU A 85 -7.70 6.20 36.06
N ARG A 86 -8.55 6.96 35.34
CA ARG A 86 -10.01 6.84 35.37
C ARG A 86 -10.50 5.45 34.95
N TYR A 87 -10.03 4.96 33.80
CA TYR A 87 -10.48 3.69 33.23
C TYR A 87 -9.56 2.50 33.57
N ALA A 88 -8.62 2.71 34.49
CA ALA A 88 -7.60 1.73 34.88
C ALA A 88 -6.87 1.10 33.68
N LEU A 89 -6.54 1.93 32.69
CA LEU A 89 -5.78 1.52 31.51
C LEU A 89 -4.36 1.17 31.94
N HIS A 90 -3.87 0.01 31.52
CA HIS A 90 -2.55 -0.44 31.96
C HIS A 90 -1.45 0.51 31.46
N PRO A 91 -0.45 0.89 32.29
CA PRO A 91 0.59 1.84 31.89
C PRO A 91 1.35 1.45 30.63
N LEU A 92 1.62 0.15 30.43
CA LEU A 92 2.25 -0.36 29.19
C LEU A 92 1.35 -0.20 27.96
N ALA A 93 0.04 -0.33 28.13
CA ALA A 93 -0.90 -0.12 27.03
C ALA A 93 -0.99 1.37 26.65
N LEU A 94 -0.94 2.28 27.63
CA LEU A 94 -0.86 3.72 27.39
C LEU A 94 0.47 4.13 26.73
N GLU A 95 1.57 3.51 27.13
CA GLU A 95 2.86 3.66 26.45
C GLU A 95 2.72 3.27 24.96
N ASP A 96 2.08 2.14 24.65
CA ASP A 96 1.84 1.69 23.28
C ASP A 96 0.88 2.58 22.48
N VAL A 97 -0.07 3.26 23.14
CA VAL A 97 -0.93 4.28 22.51
C VAL A 97 -0.08 5.43 21.98
N ILE A 98 0.87 5.92 22.79
CA ILE A 98 1.72 7.07 22.44
C ILE A 98 2.84 6.68 21.47
N HIS A 99 3.42 5.50 21.66
CA HIS A 99 4.45 4.95 20.78
C HIS A 99 3.81 4.36 19.52
N VAL A 100 3.44 5.27 18.61
CA VAL A 100 2.86 4.94 17.31
C VAL A 100 3.76 3.99 16.50
N HIS A 101 3.12 3.19 15.64
CA HIS A 101 3.73 2.15 14.79
C HIS A 101 3.90 0.78 15.45
N GLN A 102 3.09 0.49 16.47
CA GLN A 102 2.93 -0.87 16.95
C GLN A 102 2.36 -1.77 15.86
N ARG A 103 2.70 -3.06 15.95
CA ARG A 103 2.02 -4.09 15.17
C ARG A 103 0.65 -4.34 15.79
N PRO A 104 -0.37 -4.70 14.98
CA PRO A 104 -1.65 -5.08 15.54
C PRO A 104 -1.48 -6.23 16.53
N LYS A 105 -2.15 -6.10 17.68
CA LYS A 105 -2.07 -7.04 18.79
C LYS A 105 -3.27 -6.87 19.70
N LEU A 106 -3.64 -7.94 20.37
CA LEU A 106 -4.63 -7.94 21.43
C LEU A 106 -3.95 -8.36 22.73
N GLU A 107 -4.15 -7.57 23.78
CA GLU A 107 -3.66 -7.85 25.13
C GLU A 107 -4.82 -7.81 26.11
N ARG A 108 -4.86 -8.78 27.01
CA ARG A 108 -5.87 -8.87 28.06
C ARG A 108 -5.25 -8.41 29.36
N TYR A 109 -5.82 -7.37 29.94
CA TYR A 109 -5.52 -6.91 31.29
C TYR A 109 -6.70 -7.25 32.20
N ALA A 110 -6.49 -7.19 33.52
CA ALA A 110 -7.53 -7.53 34.49
C ALA A 110 -8.83 -6.72 34.26
N LYS A 111 -8.69 -5.41 33.98
CA LYS A 111 -9.82 -4.47 33.88
C LYS A 111 -10.20 -4.05 32.45
N ASN A 112 -9.43 -4.44 31.45
CA ASN A 112 -9.69 -4.04 30.06
C ASN A 112 -9.07 -5.02 29.05
N HIS A 113 -9.66 -5.08 27.86
CA HIS A 113 -9.00 -5.63 26.68
C HIS A 113 -8.44 -4.48 25.86
N PHE A 114 -7.17 -4.57 25.48
CA PHE A 114 -6.45 -3.59 24.69
C PHE A 114 -6.16 -4.15 23.30
N LEU A 115 -6.65 -3.48 22.27
CA LEU A 115 -6.46 -3.84 20.87
C LEU A 115 -5.75 -2.71 20.15
N VAL A 116 -4.60 -3.02 19.55
CA VAL A 116 -3.92 -2.14 18.61
C VAL A 116 -4.23 -2.62 17.20
N MET A 117 -4.62 -1.71 16.32
CA MET A 117 -4.79 -1.97 14.89
C MET A 117 -4.44 -0.75 14.07
N ARG A 118 -4.63 -0.84 12.75
CA ARG A 118 -4.28 0.26 11.85
C ARG A 118 -5.41 0.57 10.88
N MET A 119 -5.88 1.82 10.94
CA MET A 119 -6.78 2.37 9.94
C MET A 119 -5.98 2.64 8.67
N MET A 120 -6.48 2.15 7.55
CA MET A 120 -5.85 2.32 6.25
C MET A 120 -6.72 3.17 5.34
N ARG A 121 -6.08 4.10 4.65
CA ARG A 121 -6.69 4.91 3.60
C ARG A 121 -5.69 5.01 2.45
N ARG A 122 -6.18 5.10 1.23
CA ARG A 122 -5.32 5.26 0.04
C ARG A 122 -5.70 6.54 -0.70
N PRO A 123 -5.30 7.72 -0.19
CA PRO A 123 -5.39 8.96 -0.98
C PRO A 123 -4.48 8.88 -2.22
N LYS A 124 -4.59 9.86 -3.13
CA LYS A 124 -3.84 9.90 -4.39
C LYS A 124 -2.31 9.77 -4.24
N ASP A 125 -1.77 10.14 -3.08
CA ASP A 125 -0.32 10.13 -2.79
C ASP A 125 0.20 8.80 -2.23
N GLY A 126 -0.65 7.76 -2.18
CA GLY A 126 -0.30 6.40 -1.77
C GLY A 126 -0.91 5.99 -0.42
N LEU A 127 -0.53 4.81 0.05
CA LEU A 127 -1.09 4.22 1.27
C LEU A 127 -0.74 5.01 2.54
N ASP A 128 -1.77 5.56 3.18
CA ASP A 128 -1.72 6.14 4.50
C ASP A 128 -2.24 5.15 5.54
N ALA A 129 -1.51 5.01 6.64
CA ALA A 129 -1.84 4.09 7.71
C ALA A 129 -1.62 4.74 9.06
N GLU A 130 -2.65 4.73 9.88
CA GLU A 130 -2.71 5.35 11.20
C GLU A 130 -2.92 4.27 12.26
N GLN A 131 -2.24 4.38 13.39
CA GLN A 131 -2.50 3.49 14.52
C GLN A 131 -3.82 3.90 15.19
N LEU A 132 -4.64 2.89 15.47
CA LEU A 132 -5.81 2.99 16.30
C LEU A 132 -5.60 2.08 17.51
N SER A 133 -5.79 2.63 18.69
CA SER A 133 -5.74 1.90 19.95
C SER A 133 -7.13 1.89 20.57
N LEU A 134 -7.68 0.71 20.80
CA LEU A 134 -9.03 0.50 21.32
C LEU A 134 -8.97 -0.21 22.67
N PHE A 135 -9.68 0.33 23.65
CA PHE A 135 -9.87 -0.31 24.95
C PHE A 135 -11.34 -0.66 25.13
N LEU A 136 -11.61 -1.92 25.46
CA LEU A 136 -12.90 -2.37 26.00
C LEU A 136 -12.76 -2.50 27.52
N CYS A 137 -13.34 -1.56 28.25
CA CYS A 137 -13.23 -1.43 29.69
C CYS A 137 -14.39 -2.11 30.44
N GLU A 138 -14.28 -2.19 31.77
CA GLU A 138 -15.42 -2.48 32.64
C GLU A 138 -16.49 -1.39 32.55
N GLY A 139 -17.73 -1.73 32.91
CA GLY A 139 -18.81 -0.75 33.02
C GLY A 139 -19.37 -0.23 31.69
N GLY A 140 -19.20 -0.97 30.58
CA GLY A 140 -19.79 -0.58 29.30
C GLY A 140 -19.05 0.54 28.57
N VAL A 141 -17.77 0.77 28.88
CA VAL A 141 -16.98 1.83 28.27
C VAL A 141 -16.07 1.29 27.16
N VAL A 142 -16.07 1.96 26.02
CA VAL A 142 -15.10 1.77 24.93
C VAL A 142 -14.31 3.06 24.74
N VAL A 143 -12.98 2.99 24.76
CA VAL A 143 -12.11 4.15 24.52
C VAL A 143 -11.30 3.93 23.24
N SER A 144 -11.44 4.80 22.25
CA SER A 144 -10.59 4.81 21.05
C SER A 144 -9.58 5.96 21.13
N PHE A 145 -8.32 5.67 20.79
CA PHE A 145 -7.26 6.66 20.64
C PHE A 145 -6.79 6.69 19.19
N GLN A 146 -6.83 7.87 18.58
CA GLN A 146 -6.43 8.13 17.21
C GLN A 146 -5.27 9.15 17.15
N GLU A 147 -4.42 9.07 16.13
CA GLU A 147 -3.32 10.03 15.95
C GLU A 147 -3.83 11.40 15.47
N ARG A 148 -4.87 11.41 14.61
CA ARG A 148 -5.38 12.60 13.92
C ARG A 148 -6.82 12.40 13.42
N GLU A 149 -7.43 13.47 12.90
CA GLU A 149 -8.78 13.41 12.34
C GLU A 149 -8.87 12.60 11.03
N GLY A 150 -10.08 12.09 10.76
CA GLY A 150 -10.47 11.40 9.53
C GLY A 150 -10.52 9.88 9.64
N ASP A 151 -11.17 9.35 10.67
CA ASP A 151 -11.38 7.90 10.81
C ASP A 151 -12.37 7.30 9.79
N VAL A 152 -12.57 6.00 9.94
CA VAL A 152 -13.51 5.17 9.17
C VAL A 152 -14.79 4.86 9.96
N PHE A 153 -15.05 5.58 11.06
CA PHE A 153 -16.13 5.27 12.00
C PHE A 153 -17.43 6.01 11.73
N GLU A 154 -17.50 6.88 10.73
CA GLU A 154 -18.76 7.56 10.40
C GLU A 154 -19.93 6.62 10.13
N PRO A 155 -19.77 5.47 9.43
CA PRO A 155 -20.83 4.47 9.31
C PRO A 155 -21.30 3.92 10.67
N VAL A 156 -20.40 3.82 11.67
CA VAL A 156 -20.76 3.39 13.03
C VAL A 156 -21.54 4.49 13.74
N ARG A 157 -21.08 5.75 13.67
CA ARG A 157 -21.78 6.93 14.22
C ARG A 157 -23.18 7.07 13.62
N ASP A 158 -23.31 6.92 12.32
CA ASP A 158 -24.60 6.94 11.62
C ASP A 158 -25.55 5.83 12.08
N ARG A 159 -25.03 4.61 12.29
CA ARG A 159 -25.84 3.50 12.81
C ARG A 159 -26.30 3.74 14.25
N LEU A 160 -25.49 4.41 15.07
CA LEU A 160 -25.86 4.82 16.43
C LEU A 160 -26.92 5.94 16.42
N ARG A 161 -26.75 6.95 15.55
CA ARG A 161 -27.72 8.05 15.39
C ARG A 161 -29.08 7.57 14.87
N ARG A 162 -29.09 6.51 14.04
CA ARG A 162 -30.32 5.88 13.57
C ARG A 162 -30.97 5.06 14.70
N ARG A 163 -32.17 5.44 15.11
CA ARG A 163 -32.95 4.74 16.16
C ARG A 163 -33.25 3.26 15.86
N SER A 164 -33.13 2.80 14.62
CA SER A 164 -33.54 1.47 14.16
C SER A 164 -32.40 0.42 14.08
N GLY A 165 -31.24 0.68 14.68
CA GLY A 165 -30.08 -0.21 14.60
C GLY A 165 -29.96 -1.19 15.78
N ARG A 166 -29.58 -2.45 15.49
CA ARG A 166 -29.26 -3.47 16.52
C ARG A 166 -28.12 -3.02 17.44
N ILE A 167 -27.26 -2.10 16.99
CA ILE A 167 -26.10 -1.60 17.74
C ILE A 167 -26.48 -0.94 19.07
N ARG A 168 -27.64 -0.28 19.15
CA ARG A 168 -28.11 0.39 20.38
C ARG A 168 -28.71 -0.55 21.41
N GLN A 169 -29.10 -1.75 20.98
CA GLN A 169 -29.67 -2.79 21.85
C GLN A 169 -28.58 -3.71 22.42
N ARG A 170 -27.31 -3.41 22.16
CA ARG A 170 -26.17 -4.26 22.51
C ARG A 170 -25.15 -3.46 23.32
N GLY A 171 -24.38 -4.21 24.11
CA GLY A 171 -23.36 -3.65 24.98
C GLY A 171 -22.12 -3.14 24.25
N ALA A 172 -21.18 -2.66 25.07
CA ALA A 172 -19.89 -2.12 24.65
C ALA A 172 -19.02 -3.12 23.86
N ASP A 173 -19.18 -4.41 24.09
CA ASP A 173 -18.50 -5.47 23.34
C ASP A 173 -18.90 -5.48 21.87
N TYR A 174 -20.20 -5.29 21.59
CA TYR A 174 -20.69 -5.19 20.22
C TYR A 174 -20.25 -3.88 19.55
N LEU A 175 -20.18 -2.77 20.30
CA LEU A 175 -19.59 -1.53 19.79
C LEU A 175 -18.12 -1.73 19.42
N ALA A 176 -17.34 -2.36 20.30
CA ALA A 176 -15.94 -2.65 20.02
C ALA A 176 -15.79 -3.50 18.75
N TYR A 177 -16.63 -4.55 18.59
CA TYR A 177 -16.72 -5.29 17.33
C TYR A 177 -17.04 -4.37 16.15
N ALA A 178 -18.07 -3.52 16.24
CA ALA A 178 -18.49 -2.66 15.13
C ALA A 178 -17.41 -1.66 14.69
N LEU A 179 -16.57 -1.20 15.62
CA LEU A 179 -15.41 -0.35 15.32
C LEU A 179 -14.30 -1.16 14.64
N VAL A 180 -13.99 -2.36 15.14
CA VAL A 180 -13.02 -3.28 14.52
C VAL A 180 -13.44 -3.65 13.09
N ASP A 181 -14.70 -3.99 12.90
CA ASP A 181 -15.33 -4.32 11.63
C ASP A 181 -15.19 -3.16 10.62
N ALA A 182 -15.51 -1.93 11.04
CA ALA A 182 -15.31 -0.76 10.20
C ALA A 182 -13.85 -0.54 9.77
N VAL A 183 -12.88 -0.87 10.62
CA VAL A 183 -11.44 -0.81 10.26
C VAL A 183 -11.06 -1.89 9.26
N VAL A 184 -11.57 -3.11 9.43
CA VAL A 184 -11.32 -4.23 8.51
C VAL A 184 -11.96 -3.95 7.14
N ASP A 185 -13.22 -3.53 7.14
CA ASP A 185 -13.98 -3.26 5.92
C ASP A 185 -13.38 -2.11 5.09
N ALA A 186 -12.80 -1.11 5.74
CA ALA A 186 -12.10 -0.01 5.07
C ALA A 186 -10.89 -0.46 4.22
N VAL A 187 -10.41 -1.69 4.39
CA VAL A 187 -9.31 -2.24 3.58
C VAL A 187 -9.80 -2.75 2.22
N PHE A 188 -11.07 -3.16 2.07
CA PHE A 188 -11.59 -3.65 0.79
C PHE A 188 -11.45 -2.60 -0.34
N PRO A 189 -11.94 -1.35 -0.19
CA PRO A 189 -11.79 -0.33 -1.23
C PRO A 189 -10.33 0.00 -1.56
N VAL A 190 -9.43 -0.15 -0.58
CA VAL A 190 -7.99 0.05 -0.78
C VAL A 190 -7.41 -1.03 -1.68
N LEU A 191 -7.79 -2.30 -1.48
CA LEU A 191 -7.33 -3.41 -2.30
C LEU A 191 -7.98 -3.40 -3.68
N GLU A 192 -9.27 -3.10 -3.79
CA GLU A 192 -9.96 -2.93 -5.08
C GLU A 192 -9.24 -1.89 -5.95
N SER A 193 -8.96 -0.71 -5.38
CA SER A 193 -8.19 0.34 -6.07
C SER A 193 -6.77 -0.10 -6.49
N ILE A 194 -6.10 -0.95 -5.70
CA ILE A 194 -4.79 -1.50 -6.09
C ILE A 194 -4.95 -2.52 -7.22
N GLY A 195 -5.99 -3.36 -7.17
CA GLY A 195 -6.32 -4.34 -8.20
C GLY A 195 -6.56 -3.68 -9.56
N ASP A 196 -7.42 -2.66 -9.61
CA ASP A 196 -7.73 -1.91 -10.82
C ASP A 196 -6.47 -1.27 -11.44
N GLU A 197 -5.60 -0.69 -10.61
CA GLU A 197 -4.35 -0.08 -11.10
C GLU A 197 -3.30 -1.11 -11.54
N LEU A 198 -3.30 -2.32 -10.96
CA LEU A 198 -2.44 -3.42 -11.42
C LEU A 198 -2.88 -3.93 -12.79
N GLU A 199 -4.18 -4.06 -13.03
CA GLU A 199 -4.75 -4.44 -14.33
C GLU A 199 -4.45 -3.38 -15.40
N GLU A 200 -4.61 -2.10 -15.07
CA GLU A 200 -4.23 -1.00 -15.97
C GLU A 200 -2.72 -1.06 -16.33
N LEU A 201 -1.88 -1.32 -15.32
CA LEU A 201 -0.44 -1.41 -15.51
C LEU A 201 -0.04 -2.63 -16.35
N GLU A 202 -0.78 -3.73 -16.27
CA GLU A 202 -0.57 -4.90 -17.13
C GLU A 202 -0.65 -4.54 -18.61
N GLY A 203 -1.72 -3.85 -19.02
CA GLY A 203 -1.89 -3.37 -20.38
C GLY A 203 -0.74 -2.45 -20.81
N GLN A 204 -0.32 -1.52 -19.95
CA GLN A 204 0.78 -0.61 -20.24
C GLN A 204 2.12 -1.32 -20.46
N VAL A 205 2.43 -2.33 -19.64
CA VAL A 205 3.70 -3.07 -19.75
C VAL A 205 3.73 -3.96 -20.98
N LEU A 206 2.58 -4.51 -21.40
CA LEU A 206 2.44 -5.28 -22.63
C LEU A 206 2.71 -4.42 -23.89
N GLU A 207 2.22 -3.17 -23.89
CA GLU A 207 2.35 -2.27 -25.05
C GLU A 207 3.70 -1.55 -25.11
N ASP A 208 4.13 -0.90 -24.02
CA ASP A 208 5.38 -0.14 -23.96
C ASP A 208 6.00 -0.21 -22.55
N PRO A 209 6.92 -1.17 -22.30
CA PRO A 209 7.56 -1.29 -21.01
C PRO A 209 8.51 -0.11 -20.77
N THR A 210 8.16 0.75 -19.81
CA THR A 210 8.97 1.92 -19.43
C THR A 210 9.57 1.78 -18.03
N THR A 211 10.59 2.59 -17.73
CA THR A 211 11.16 2.67 -16.37
C THR A 211 10.13 3.14 -15.33
N GLU A 212 9.11 3.90 -15.75
CA GLU A 212 8.01 4.31 -14.88
C GLU A 212 7.14 3.11 -14.48
N SER A 213 6.85 2.21 -15.42
CA SER A 213 6.12 0.97 -15.13
C SER A 213 6.82 0.15 -14.04
N LEU A 214 8.16 0.01 -14.11
CA LEU A 214 8.96 -0.65 -13.06
C LEU A 214 8.81 0.04 -11.69
N GLN A 215 8.78 1.37 -11.66
CA GLN A 215 8.60 2.12 -10.41
C GLN A 215 7.21 1.91 -9.82
N ARG A 216 6.16 1.89 -10.66
CA ARG A 216 4.78 1.58 -10.25
C ARG A 216 4.67 0.16 -9.69
N ILE A 217 5.19 -0.86 -10.38
CA ILE A 217 5.23 -2.26 -9.90
C ILE A 217 5.86 -2.34 -8.51
N GLN A 218 7.03 -1.70 -8.32
CA GLN A 218 7.72 -1.68 -7.03
C GLN A 218 6.95 -0.90 -5.95
N GLY A 219 6.19 0.14 -6.34
CA GLY A 219 5.26 0.86 -5.48
C GLY A 219 4.19 -0.07 -4.91
N PHE A 220 3.42 -0.74 -5.80
CA PHE A 220 2.38 -1.68 -5.40
C PHE A 220 2.90 -2.80 -4.50
N LYS A 221 4.05 -3.40 -4.84
CA LYS A 221 4.66 -4.45 -3.99
C LYS A 221 4.96 -3.95 -2.57
N ARG A 222 5.35 -2.68 -2.40
CA ARG A 222 5.59 -2.09 -1.08
C ARG A 222 4.29 -1.82 -0.32
N GLU A 223 3.27 -1.31 -1.02
CA GLU A 223 1.94 -1.07 -0.45
C GLU A 223 1.30 -2.37 0.02
N LEU A 224 1.23 -3.39 -0.84
CA LEU A 224 0.73 -4.73 -0.51
C LEU A 224 1.50 -5.36 0.65
N ALA A 225 2.83 -5.22 0.68
CA ALA A 225 3.62 -5.69 1.83
C ALA A 225 3.32 -4.92 3.11
N GLN A 226 2.95 -3.63 3.04
CA GLN A 226 2.53 -2.85 4.19
C GLN A 226 1.16 -3.33 4.68
N ILE A 227 0.19 -3.54 3.78
CA ILE A 227 -1.15 -4.07 4.10
C ILE A 227 -1.02 -5.44 4.76
N ARG A 228 -0.24 -6.36 4.18
CA ARG A 228 0.00 -7.70 4.76
C ARG A 228 0.54 -7.64 6.19
N ARG A 229 1.53 -6.77 6.44
CA ARG A 229 2.14 -6.60 7.77
C ARG A 229 1.15 -6.11 8.84
N MET A 230 0.00 -5.58 8.43
CA MET A 230 -1.06 -5.11 9.32
C MET A 230 -2.19 -6.15 9.44
N LEU A 231 -2.65 -6.72 8.33
CA LEU A 231 -3.74 -7.70 8.34
C LEU A 231 -3.36 -9.02 9.02
N TRP A 232 -2.14 -9.53 8.79
CA TRP A 232 -1.77 -10.85 9.33
C TRP A 232 -1.71 -10.89 10.86
N PRO A 233 -1.06 -9.92 11.55
CA PRO A 233 -1.13 -9.86 13.02
C PRO A 233 -2.53 -9.57 13.55
N LEU A 234 -3.33 -8.77 12.82
CA LEU A 234 -4.71 -8.50 13.22
C LEU A 234 -5.55 -9.78 13.19
N ARG A 235 -5.45 -10.57 12.12
CA ARG A 235 -6.10 -11.88 12.02
C ARG A 235 -5.74 -12.77 13.21
N GLU A 236 -4.47 -12.82 13.59
CA GLU A 236 -4.04 -13.61 14.75
C GLU A 236 -4.63 -13.08 16.07
N ALA A 237 -4.62 -11.76 16.26
CA ALA A 237 -5.20 -11.11 17.43
C ALA A 237 -6.71 -11.38 17.56
N LEU A 238 -7.46 -11.33 16.45
CA LEU A 238 -8.89 -11.64 16.44
C LEU A 238 -9.17 -13.15 16.62
N ASN A 239 -8.33 -14.02 16.05
CA ASN A 239 -8.40 -15.46 16.28
C ASN A 239 -8.14 -15.83 17.74
N GLN A 240 -7.18 -15.16 18.40
CA GLN A 240 -6.91 -15.35 19.81
C GLN A 240 -8.14 -15.00 20.65
N LEU A 241 -8.83 -13.90 20.32
CA LEU A 241 -10.06 -13.49 21.01
C LEU A 241 -11.18 -14.52 20.93
N GLN A 242 -11.27 -15.29 19.84
CA GLN A 242 -12.29 -16.34 19.69
C GLN A 242 -11.98 -17.63 20.47
N ARG A 243 -10.71 -17.93 20.72
CA ARG A 243 -10.27 -19.22 21.31
C ARG A 243 -10.24 -19.21 22.83
N GLU A 244 -10.03 -18.04 23.42
CA GLU A 244 -9.94 -17.91 24.88
C GLU A 244 -11.34 -17.73 25.49
N GLU A 245 -11.52 -18.08 26.77
CA GLU A 245 -12.82 -17.96 27.47
C GLU A 245 -13.46 -16.58 27.24
N PRO A 246 -14.79 -16.52 27.01
CA PRO A 246 -15.53 -15.30 26.70
C PRO A 246 -15.41 -14.33 27.87
N GLY A 247 -14.35 -13.52 27.86
CA GLY A 247 -14.06 -12.62 28.97
C GLY A 247 -15.04 -11.48 28.97
N ARG A 248 -14.72 -10.45 28.18
CA ARG A 248 -15.57 -9.24 28.02
C ARG A 248 -16.50 -9.28 26.81
N PHE A 249 -16.38 -10.29 25.96
CA PHE A 249 -17.23 -10.46 24.79
C PHE A 249 -18.30 -11.49 25.08
N THR A 250 -19.55 -11.14 24.79
CA THR A 250 -20.68 -12.06 24.90
C THR A 250 -20.64 -13.12 23.79
N GLU A 251 -21.25 -14.29 24.03
CA GLU A 251 -21.36 -15.35 23.00
C GLU A 251 -22.02 -14.84 21.71
N ASP A 252 -23.03 -13.98 21.86
CA ASP A 252 -23.70 -13.31 20.74
C ASP A 252 -22.73 -12.49 19.91
N THR A 253 -21.85 -11.69 20.55
CA THR A 253 -20.85 -10.87 19.84
C THR A 253 -19.76 -11.72 19.20
N LEU A 254 -19.39 -12.86 19.77
CA LEU A 254 -18.40 -13.78 19.20
C LEU A 254 -18.82 -14.32 17.81
N VAL A 255 -20.12 -14.43 17.54
CA VAL A 255 -20.63 -14.80 16.20
C VAL A 255 -20.25 -13.74 15.15
N TYR A 256 -20.38 -12.46 15.50
CA TYR A 256 -20.04 -11.35 14.61
C TYR A 256 -18.52 -11.18 14.46
N LEU A 257 -17.77 -11.45 15.54
CA LEU A 257 -16.32 -11.47 15.50
C LEU A 257 -15.79 -12.55 14.54
N ARG A 258 -16.51 -13.68 14.39
CA ARG A 258 -16.17 -14.72 13.41
C ARG A 258 -16.23 -14.23 11.98
N ASP A 259 -17.29 -13.51 11.63
CA ASP A 259 -17.46 -12.87 10.33
C ASP A 259 -16.31 -11.88 10.03
N CYS A 260 -15.96 -11.04 11.01
CA CYS A 260 -14.82 -10.14 10.91
C CYS A 260 -13.48 -10.89 10.70
N VAL A 261 -13.28 -12.05 11.35
CA VAL A 261 -12.12 -12.90 11.08
C VAL A 261 -12.14 -13.45 9.66
N ASP A 262 -13.29 -13.92 9.17
CA ASP A 262 -13.43 -14.40 7.79
C ASP A 262 -13.12 -13.29 6.78
N HIS A 263 -13.56 -12.05 7.02
CA HIS A 263 -13.17 -10.87 6.24
C HIS A 263 -11.65 -10.65 6.26
N THR A 264 -10.98 -10.77 7.42
CA THR A 264 -9.52 -10.64 7.46
C THR A 264 -8.79 -11.75 6.69
N VAL A 265 -9.34 -12.97 6.64
CA VAL A 265 -8.79 -14.06 5.81
C VAL A 265 -8.93 -13.71 4.33
N GLN A 266 -10.13 -13.30 3.92
CA GLN A 266 -10.39 -12.88 2.53
C GLN A 266 -9.46 -11.74 2.09
N LEU A 267 -9.27 -10.72 2.92
CA LEU A 267 -8.36 -9.61 2.64
C LEU A 267 -6.90 -10.06 2.52
N VAL A 268 -6.47 -11.03 3.33
CA VAL A 268 -5.12 -11.61 3.23
C VAL A 268 -4.94 -12.36 1.91
N ASP A 269 -5.93 -13.14 1.50
CA ASP A 269 -5.91 -13.87 0.24
C ASP A 269 -5.89 -12.92 -0.97
N LEU A 270 -6.68 -11.84 -0.93
CA LEU A 270 -6.64 -10.77 -1.94
C LEU A 270 -5.26 -10.12 -2.02
N VAL A 271 -4.63 -9.82 -0.88
CA VAL A 271 -3.26 -9.28 -0.86
C VAL A 271 -2.26 -10.25 -1.51
N GLU A 272 -2.32 -11.54 -1.21
CA GLU A 272 -1.41 -12.51 -1.83
C GLU A 272 -1.68 -12.67 -3.33
N SER A 273 -2.95 -12.67 -3.76
CA SER A 273 -3.33 -12.67 -5.17
C SER A 273 -2.74 -11.46 -5.93
N HIS A 274 -2.94 -10.24 -5.42
CA HIS A 274 -2.37 -9.04 -6.03
C HIS A 274 -0.83 -9.02 -6.00
N ARG A 275 -0.21 -9.63 -5.00
CA ARG A 275 1.26 -9.78 -4.97
C ARG A 275 1.76 -10.72 -6.04
N GLU A 276 1.02 -11.77 -6.35
CA GLU A 276 1.36 -12.70 -7.42
C GLU A 276 1.21 -12.04 -8.80
N ILE A 277 0.12 -11.28 -9.02
CA ILE A 277 -0.04 -10.44 -10.21
C ILE A 277 1.15 -9.47 -10.33
N GLY A 278 1.50 -8.77 -9.24
CA GLY A 278 2.66 -7.87 -9.23
C GLY A 278 4.02 -8.54 -9.48
N ASN A 279 4.16 -9.84 -9.19
CA ASN A 279 5.33 -10.63 -9.59
C ASN A 279 5.29 -10.95 -11.08
N GLY A 280 4.15 -11.42 -11.60
CA GLY A 280 3.95 -11.68 -13.02
C GLY A 280 4.21 -10.45 -13.90
N LEU A 281 3.77 -9.26 -13.45
CA LEU A 281 4.06 -7.99 -14.12
C LEU A 281 5.56 -7.68 -14.22
N MET A 282 6.34 -8.04 -13.19
CA MET A 282 7.79 -7.85 -13.22
C MET A 282 8.44 -8.73 -14.30
N ASP A 283 8.00 -9.99 -14.41
CA ASP A 283 8.52 -10.92 -15.41
C ASP A 283 8.09 -10.53 -16.83
N LEU A 284 6.85 -10.06 -16.98
CA LEU A 284 6.32 -9.52 -18.22
C LEU A 284 7.07 -8.25 -18.64
N TYR A 285 7.39 -7.34 -17.71
CA TYR A 285 8.25 -6.19 -17.96
C TYR A 285 9.64 -6.62 -18.48
N MET A 286 10.30 -7.57 -17.80
CA MET A 286 11.62 -8.03 -18.22
C MET A 286 11.59 -8.69 -19.61
N THR A 287 10.53 -9.45 -19.89
CA THR A 287 10.30 -10.06 -21.21
C THR A 287 10.08 -8.99 -22.28
N GLY A 288 9.25 -7.98 -22.01
CA GLY A 288 8.99 -6.86 -22.91
C GLY A 288 10.25 -6.07 -23.25
N VAL A 289 11.06 -5.73 -22.24
CA VAL A 289 12.34 -5.04 -22.44
C VAL A 289 13.31 -5.89 -23.28
N SER A 290 13.39 -7.19 -23.02
CA SER A 290 14.21 -8.12 -23.80
C SER A 290 13.76 -8.20 -25.26
N ASN A 291 12.45 -8.27 -25.50
CA ASN A 291 11.88 -8.29 -26.85
C ASN A 291 12.20 -6.99 -27.62
N ARG A 292 11.99 -5.82 -26.99
CA ARG A 292 12.37 -4.53 -27.59
C ARG A 292 13.87 -4.46 -27.89
N MET A 293 14.71 -4.94 -26.97
CA MET A 293 16.15 -5.02 -27.21
C MET A 293 16.48 -5.92 -28.41
N ASN A 294 15.83 -7.08 -28.52
CA ASN A 294 15.99 -7.98 -29.66
C ASN A 294 15.55 -7.34 -30.98
N GLU A 295 14.47 -6.55 -30.99
CA GLU A 295 14.02 -5.81 -32.19
C GLU A 295 15.01 -4.73 -32.60
N ILE A 296 15.51 -3.93 -31.65
CA ILE A 296 16.53 -2.90 -31.90
C ILE A 296 17.81 -3.55 -32.45
N MET A 297 18.25 -4.67 -31.85
CA MET A 297 19.43 -5.40 -32.31
C MET A 297 19.22 -5.99 -33.71
N LYS A 298 18.03 -6.53 -34.04
CA LYS A 298 17.69 -6.99 -35.39
C LYS A 298 17.76 -5.85 -36.40
N LEU A 299 17.18 -4.69 -36.09
CA LEU A 299 17.19 -3.52 -36.99
C LEU A 299 18.62 -3.02 -37.23
N LEU A 300 19.41 -2.85 -36.17
CA LEU A 300 20.81 -2.45 -36.28
C LEU A 300 21.62 -3.46 -37.10
N THR A 301 21.37 -4.76 -36.91
CA THR A 301 22.03 -5.82 -37.68
C THR A 301 21.65 -5.75 -39.14
N ILE A 302 20.36 -5.60 -39.49
CA ILE A 302 19.91 -5.49 -40.89
C ILE A 302 20.60 -4.30 -41.58
N ILE A 303 20.56 -3.13 -40.96
CA ILE A 303 21.19 -1.91 -41.50
C ILE A 303 22.70 -2.14 -41.68
N SER A 304 23.38 -2.62 -40.64
CA SER A 304 24.84 -2.83 -40.66
C SER A 304 25.25 -3.87 -41.70
N THR A 305 24.56 -4.99 -41.78
CA THR A 305 24.86 -6.08 -42.72
C THR A 305 24.59 -5.68 -44.17
N ILE A 306 23.69 -4.72 -44.43
CA ILE A 306 23.52 -4.11 -45.76
C ILE A 306 24.65 -3.10 -46.04
N PHE A 307 24.94 -2.18 -45.12
CA PHE A 307 25.86 -1.07 -45.39
C PHE A 307 27.35 -1.42 -45.30
N ILE A 308 27.77 -2.36 -44.44
CA ILE A 308 29.19 -2.70 -44.25
C ILE A 308 29.83 -3.21 -45.56
N PRO A 309 29.27 -4.18 -46.30
CA PRO A 309 29.84 -4.64 -47.56
C PRO A 309 29.82 -3.55 -48.65
N LEU A 310 28.76 -2.74 -48.69
CA LEU A 310 28.65 -1.64 -49.66
C LEU A 310 29.67 -0.54 -49.39
N SER A 311 29.88 -0.20 -48.12
CA SER A 311 30.89 0.77 -47.68
C SER A 311 32.30 0.26 -47.95
N PHE A 312 32.53 -1.04 -47.76
CA PHE A 312 33.80 -1.67 -48.13
C PHE A 312 34.07 -1.56 -49.64
N LEU A 313 33.08 -1.88 -50.49
CA LEU A 313 33.19 -1.71 -51.93
C LEU A 313 33.45 -0.25 -52.32
N ALA A 314 32.72 0.70 -51.74
CA ALA A 314 32.91 2.13 -52.01
C ALA A 314 34.29 2.61 -51.56
N GLY A 315 34.77 2.15 -50.40
CA GLY A 315 36.11 2.45 -49.89
C GLY A 315 37.20 1.85 -50.76
N LEU A 316 37.04 0.60 -51.22
CA LEU A 316 37.98 -0.09 -52.11
C LEU A 316 38.15 0.67 -53.44
N TYR A 317 37.05 1.08 -54.06
CA TYR A 317 37.08 1.91 -55.29
C TYR A 317 37.39 3.40 -55.04
N GLY A 318 37.45 3.84 -53.78
CA GLY A 318 37.86 5.18 -53.37
C GLY A 318 39.36 5.31 -53.08
N MET A 319 40.12 4.23 -53.19
CA MET A 319 41.57 4.23 -53.01
C MET A 319 42.30 4.84 -54.22
N ASN A 320 43.40 5.56 -53.96
CA ASN A 320 44.20 6.21 -54.99
C ASN A 320 45.14 5.19 -55.69
N PHE A 321 44.62 4.50 -56.70
CA PHE A 321 45.31 3.49 -57.49
C PHE A 321 45.96 4.06 -58.76
N ASP A 322 47.22 3.70 -59.05
CA ASP A 322 47.97 4.19 -60.22
C ASP A 322 47.69 3.37 -61.49
N THR A 323 47.06 4.00 -62.49
CA THR A 323 46.72 3.42 -63.81
C THR A 323 47.91 2.94 -64.63
N GLY A 324 49.16 3.26 -64.26
CA GLY A 324 50.37 2.83 -64.96
C GLY A 324 50.89 1.44 -64.60
N SER A 325 50.44 0.81 -63.49
CA SER A 325 50.93 -0.49 -63.04
C SER A 325 50.18 -1.66 -63.71
N PRO A 326 50.86 -2.72 -64.20
CA PRO A 326 50.21 -3.93 -64.74
C PRO A 326 49.36 -4.69 -63.70
N TRP A 327 49.60 -4.44 -62.41
CA TRP A 327 48.87 -5.05 -61.28
C TRP A 327 47.80 -4.13 -60.69
N ASN A 328 47.44 -3.06 -61.40
CA ASN A 328 46.42 -2.12 -60.94
C ASN A 328 44.99 -2.66 -61.12
N MET A 329 43.99 -2.01 -60.52
CA MET A 329 42.56 -2.31 -60.75
C MET A 329 42.20 -2.17 -62.24
N PRO A 330 41.96 -3.28 -62.97
CA PRO A 330 41.64 -3.23 -64.39
C PRO A 330 40.31 -2.50 -64.67
N GLU A 331 39.41 -2.44 -63.69
CA GLU A 331 38.08 -1.83 -63.80
C GLU A 331 38.12 -0.31 -63.93
N LEU A 332 39.20 0.36 -63.51
CA LEU A 332 39.35 1.82 -63.61
C LEU A 332 39.50 2.30 -65.06
N GLY A 333 40.11 1.47 -65.92
CA GLY A 333 40.24 1.76 -67.37
C GLY A 333 39.00 1.38 -68.17
N TRP A 334 38.00 0.74 -67.56
CA TRP A 334 36.81 0.24 -68.25
C TRP A 334 35.71 1.30 -68.30
N ARG A 335 35.25 1.64 -69.51
CA ARG A 335 34.19 2.65 -69.74
C ARG A 335 32.90 2.42 -68.93
N TYR A 336 32.58 1.17 -68.62
CA TYR A 336 31.39 0.81 -67.83
C TYR A 336 31.69 0.41 -66.38
N GLY A 337 32.93 0.59 -65.89
CA GLY A 337 33.32 0.21 -64.53
C GLY A 337 32.49 0.90 -63.45
N TYR A 338 32.28 2.22 -63.55
CA TYR A 338 31.47 2.96 -62.57
C TYR A 338 29.98 2.52 -62.55
N PRO A 339 29.25 2.47 -63.69
CA PRO A 339 27.90 1.92 -63.72
C PRO A 339 27.80 0.46 -63.25
N PHE A 340 28.78 -0.38 -63.59
CA PHE A 340 28.83 -1.77 -63.16
C PHE A 340 28.95 -1.88 -61.63
N THR A 341 29.88 -1.14 -61.02
CA THR A 341 30.06 -1.14 -59.56
C THR A 341 28.81 -0.66 -58.82
N ILE A 342 28.13 0.38 -59.32
CA ILE A 342 26.83 0.81 -58.77
C ILE A 342 25.78 -0.31 -58.90
N GLY A 343 25.68 -0.94 -60.08
CA GLY A 343 24.76 -2.04 -60.32
C GLY A 343 25.00 -3.22 -59.37
N LEU A 344 26.28 -3.57 -59.15
CA LEU A 344 26.69 -4.61 -58.21
C LEU A 344 26.32 -4.25 -56.76
N MET A 345 26.58 -3.01 -56.33
CA MET A 345 26.19 -2.51 -55.01
C MET A 345 24.68 -2.58 -54.80
N VAL A 346 23.89 -2.14 -55.79
CA VAL A 346 22.42 -2.23 -55.74
C VAL A 346 21.96 -3.69 -55.70
N ALA A 347 22.57 -4.58 -56.48
CA ALA A 347 22.25 -6.00 -56.50
C ALA A 347 22.54 -6.66 -55.14
N ILE A 348 23.67 -6.34 -54.50
CA ILE A 348 24.02 -6.83 -53.15
C ILE A 348 23.00 -6.31 -52.13
N GLY A 349 22.72 -5.01 -52.13
CA GLY A 349 21.75 -4.40 -51.22
C GLY A 349 20.35 -5.02 -51.36
N ALA A 350 19.86 -5.16 -52.59
CA ALA A 350 18.57 -5.79 -52.88
C ALA A 350 18.56 -7.27 -52.50
N GLY A 351 19.62 -8.02 -52.81
CA GLY A 351 19.76 -9.44 -52.46
C GLY A 351 19.72 -9.67 -50.94
N MET A 352 20.40 -8.82 -50.18
CA MET A 352 20.37 -8.87 -48.71
C MET A 352 19.00 -8.49 -48.14
N LEU A 353 18.34 -7.48 -48.71
CA LEU A 353 16.98 -7.11 -48.32
C LEU A 353 15.98 -8.24 -48.58
N SER A 354 16.08 -8.90 -49.74
CA SER A 354 15.28 -10.09 -50.06
C SER A 354 15.56 -11.25 -49.12
N TYR A 355 16.82 -11.47 -48.74
CA TYR A 355 17.20 -12.50 -47.76
C TYR A 355 16.57 -12.26 -46.39
N PHE A 356 16.66 -11.04 -45.87
CA PHE A 356 16.07 -10.68 -44.57
C PHE A 356 14.54 -10.74 -44.57
N ARG A 357 13.90 -10.35 -45.69
CA ARG A 357 12.45 -10.48 -45.88
C ARG A 357 12.01 -11.95 -45.88
N ARG A 358 12.79 -12.84 -46.51
CA ARG A 358 12.53 -14.30 -46.50
C ARG A 358 12.67 -14.90 -45.09
N LYS A 359 13.58 -14.37 -44.26
CA LYS A 359 13.75 -14.78 -42.86
C LYS A 359 12.71 -14.19 -41.89
N ARG A 360 11.77 -13.36 -42.35
CA ARG A 360 10.79 -12.62 -41.51
C ARG A 360 11.45 -11.73 -40.45
N TRP A 361 12.60 -11.16 -40.78
CA TRP A 361 13.23 -10.14 -39.94
C TRP A 361 12.81 -8.72 -40.36
N LEU A 362 12.08 -8.64 -41.47
CA LEU A 362 11.50 -7.45 -42.10
C LEU A 362 10.00 -7.64 -42.27
#